data_AF-A0A4Y8CBL6-F1
#
_entry.id   AF-A0A4Y8CBL6-F1
#
_cell.length_a   1.000
_cell.length_b   1.000
_cell.length_c   1.000
_cell.angle_alpha   90.00
_cell.angle_beta   90.00
_cell.angle_gamma   90.00
#
_symmetry.space_group_name_H-M   'P 1'
#
loop_
_entity.id
_entity.type
_entity.pdbx_description
1 polymer ?
#
loop_
_entity_poly.entity_id
_entity_poly.type
_entity_poly.pdbx_seq_one_letter_code
_entity_poly.pdbx_strand_id
1 'polypeptide(L)'
;FEKRLDCCGFHASYPAEKSVKKMSSQIVNNASENQADCVVTPCPLCQMQLDIYQERFQDYTNSKARLPIIHLSQLVGLALGLSKEMVGLDYNIIDASKIA
;
A
#
# COMPACT_ATOMS: atom_id res chain seq x y z
N PHE A 1 8.33 -10.55 -8.29
CA PHE A 1 7.79 -9.20 -8.08
C PHE A 1 7.84 -8.39 -9.38
N GLU A 2 6.78 -8.50 -10.21
CA GLU A 2 6.69 -7.94 -11.56
C GLU A 2 6.21 -6.48 -11.56
N LYS A 3 5.25 -6.16 -10.69
CA LYS A 3 4.58 -4.84 -10.62
C LYS A 3 5.35 -3.78 -9.84
N ARG A 4 6.64 -4.03 -9.56
CA ARG A 4 7.46 -3.23 -8.64
C ARG A 4 7.76 -1.81 -9.11
N LEU A 5 7.72 -1.58 -10.41
CA LEU A 5 7.98 -0.27 -11.04
C LEU A 5 6.70 0.38 -11.57
N ASP A 6 5.54 -0.25 -11.37
CA ASP A 6 4.28 0.28 -11.86
C ASP A 6 3.89 1.52 -11.04
N CYS A 7 3.29 2.50 -11.71
CA CYS A 7 2.73 3.69 -11.06
C CYS A 7 1.52 3.31 -10.20
N CYS A 8 1.37 3.92 -9.03
CA CYS A 8 0.21 3.71 -8.15
C CYS A 8 -1.11 4.20 -8.76
N GLY A 9 -1.06 5.12 -9.73
CA GLY A 9 -2.21 5.66 -10.45
C GLY A 9 -2.84 6.93 -9.86
N PHE A 10 -2.35 7.45 -8.72
CA PHE A 10 -2.97 8.58 -7.99
C PHE A 10 -3.30 9.80 -8.88
N HIS A 11 -2.35 10.28 -9.69
CA HIS A 11 -2.56 11.46 -10.54
C HIS A 11 -3.54 11.22 -11.70
N ALA A 12 -3.88 9.96 -11.98
CA ALA A 12 -4.85 9.58 -13.00
C ALA A 12 -6.21 9.16 -12.41
N SER A 13 -6.40 9.28 -11.08
CA SER A 13 -7.61 8.79 -10.38
C SER A 13 -8.90 9.40 -10.92
N TYR A 14 -8.87 10.66 -11.38
CA TYR A 14 -10.02 11.33 -12.00
C TYR A 14 -10.17 11.02 -13.50
N PRO A 15 -9.16 11.23 -14.36
CA PRO A 15 -9.32 11.01 -15.80
C PRO A 15 -9.42 9.54 -16.22
N ALA A 16 -8.92 8.60 -15.41
CA ALA A 16 -8.79 7.20 -15.77
C ALA A 16 -9.16 6.25 -14.61
N GLU A 17 -10.24 6.55 -13.90
CA GLU A 17 -10.66 5.85 -12.67
C GLU A 17 -10.62 4.31 -12.79
N LYS A 18 -11.17 3.74 -13.86
CA LYS A 18 -11.19 2.27 -14.07
C LYS A 18 -9.78 1.68 -14.21
N SER A 19 -8.91 2.36 -14.94
CA SER A 19 -7.51 1.95 -15.11
C SER A 19 -6.78 2.02 -13.78
N VAL A 20 -6.96 3.11 -13.03
CA VAL A 20 -6.33 3.30 -11.72
C VAL A 20 -6.78 2.25 -10.72
N LYS A 21 -8.08 1.97 -10.62
CA LYS A 21 -8.63 0.88 -9.78
C LYS A 21 -7.91 -0.44 -10.04
N LYS A 22 -7.77 -0.81 -11.32
CA LYS A 22 -7.07 -2.03 -11.72
C LYS A 22 -5.58 -1.99 -11.41
N MET A 23 -4.90 -0.88 -11.71
CA MET A 23 -3.45 -0.72 -11.51
C MET A 23 -3.08 -0.81 -10.02
N SER A 24 -3.73 -0.02 -9.18
CA SER A 24 -3.49 0.00 -7.73
C SER A 24 -3.73 -1.39 -7.12
N SER A 25 -4.82 -2.06 -7.52
CA SER A 25 -5.13 -3.43 -7.10
C SER A 25 -4.04 -4.43 -7.51
N GLN A 26 -3.54 -4.35 -8.74
CA GLN A 26 -2.52 -5.27 -9.25
C GLN A 26 -1.19 -5.15 -8.49
N ILE A 27 -0.82 -3.97 -8.01
CA ILE A 27 0.38 -3.78 -7.18
C ILE A 27 0.25 -4.58 -5.87
N VAL A 28 -0.88 -4.44 -5.18
CA VAL A 28 -1.16 -5.15 -3.92
C VAL A 28 -1.26 -6.66 -4.15
N ASN A 29 -1.93 -7.07 -5.23
CA ASN A 29 -2.04 -8.49 -5.60
C ASN A 29 -0.66 -9.10 -5.85
N ASN A 30 0.18 -8.43 -6.64
CA ASN A 30 1.50 -8.95 -6.97
C ASN A 30 2.40 -9.02 -5.74
N ALA A 31 2.31 -8.03 -4.83
CA ALA A 31 3.01 -8.09 -3.54
C ALA A 31 2.54 -9.30 -2.70
N SER A 32 1.22 -9.53 -2.62
CA SER A 32 0.65 -10.65 -1.87
C SER A 32 0.99 -12.02 -2.48
N GLU A 33 0.93 -12.16 -3.81
CA GLU A 33 1.37 -13.36 -4.54
C GLU A 33 2.84 -13.68 -4.32
N ASN A 34 3.67 -12.67 -4.08
CA ASN A 34 5.09 -12.80 -3.75
C ASN A 34 5.34 -12.87 -2.24
N GLN A 35 4.30 -13.07 -1.42
CA GLN A 35 4.40 -13.26 0.03
C GLN A 35 5.08 -12.10 0.78
N ALA A 36 4.91 -10.87 0.31
CA ALA A 36 5.42 -9.70 1.02
C ALA A 36 4.64 -9.44 2.32
N ASP A 37 5.33 -9.12 3.42
CA ASP A 37 4.69 -8.73 4.69
C ASP A 37 4.07 -7.33 4.63
N CYS A 38 4.66 -6.43 3.84
CA CYS A 38 4.14 -5.09 3.59
C CYS A 38 4.68 -4.53 2.26
N VAL A 39 4.08 -3.42 1.81
CA VAL A 39 4.60 -2.60 0.72
C VAL A 39 5.10 -1.28 1.30
N VAL A 40 6.31 -0.90 0.91
CA VAL A 40 6.97 0.33 1.37
C VAL A 40 7.04 1.31 0.23
N THR A 41 6.67 2.56 0.47
CA THR A 41 6.74 3.62 -0.55
C THR A 41 7.28 4.92 0.03
N PRO A 42 8.17 5.65 -0.68
CA PRO A 42 8.66 6.96 -0.23
C PRO A 42 7.72 8.11 -0.61
N CYS A 43 6.54 7.83 -1.18
CA CYS A 43 5.61 8.84 -1.66
C CYS A 43 4.31 8.79 -0.83
N PRO A 44 3.95 9.88 -0.13
CA PRO A 44 2.71 9.95 0.64
C PRO A 44 1.46 9.69 -0.20
N LEU A 45 1.46 10.13 -1.46
CA LEU A 45 0.34 9.91 -2.38
C LEU A 45 0.23 8.45 -2.83
N CYS A 46 1.37 7.77 -3.02
CA CYS A 46 1.36 6.33 -3.30
C CYS A 46 0.83 5.54 -2.09
N GLN A 47 1.25 5.91 -0.88
CA GLN A 47 0.73 5.30 0.34
C GLN A 47 -0.78 5.52 0.42
N MET A 48 -1.23 6.76 0.31
CA MET A 48 -2.65 7.11 0.34
C MET A 48 -3.46 6.32 -0.70
N GLN A 49 -2.96 6.23 -1.93
CA GLN A 49 -3.62 5.53 -3.03
C GLN A 49 -3.77 4.02 -2.78
N LEU A 50 -2.73 3.39 -2.24
CA LEU A 50 -2.67 1.93 -2.05
C LEU A 50 -3.24 1.49 -0.70
N ASP A 51 -3.21 2.34 0.33
CA ASP A 51 -3.72 2.05 1.68
C ASP A 51 -5.23 2.34 1.77
N ILE A 52 -5.64 3.60 1.54
CA ILE A 52 -7.02 4.04 1.74
C ILE A 52 -8.00 3.31 0.83
N TYR A 53 -7.64 3.16 -0.44
CA TYR A 53 -8.55 2.61 -1.44
C TYR A 53 -8.45 1.09 -1.60
N GLN A 54 -7.63 0.42 -0.78
CA GLN A 54 -7.36 -0.99 -0.94
C GLN A 54 -8.63 -1.83 -0.92
N GLU A 55 -9.55 -1.57 0.02
CA GLU A 55 -10.83 -2.29 0.05
C GLU A 55 -11.59 -2.14 -1.27
N ARG A 56 -11.83 -0.90 -1.70
CA ARG A 56 -12.64 -0.61 -2.90
C ARG A 56 -12.01 -1.14 -4.18
N PHE A 57 -10.69 -1.05 -4.32
CA PHE A 57 -10.00 -1.41 -5.55
C PHE A 57 -9.79 -2.91 -5.68
N GLN A 58 -9.61 -3.61 -4.57
CA GLN A 58 -9.51 -5.05 -4.58
C GLN A 58 -10.86 -5.70 -4.86
N ASP A 59 -11.96 -5.15 -4.33
CA ASP A 59 -13.30 -5.65 -4.66
C ASP A 59 -13.61 -5.45 -6.15
N TYR A 60 -13.16 -4.34 -6.75
CA TYR A 60 -13.32 -4.08 -8.19
C TYR A 60 -12.65 -5.15 -9.08
N THR A 61 -11.57 -5.78 -8.62
CA THR A 61 -10.85 -6.84 -9.34
C THR A 61 -11.14 -8.24 -8.80
N ASN A 62 -12.09 -8.38 -7.85
CA ASN A 62 -12.38 -9.61 -7.11
C ASN A 62 -11.17 -10.22 -6.39
N SER A 63 -10.25 -9.38 -5.92
CA SER A 63 -9.08 -9.80 -5.15
C SER A 63 -9.32 -9.79 -3.65
N LYS A 64 -8.83 -10.83 -2.97
CA LYS A 64 -8.82 -10.93 -1.51
C LYS A 64 -7.54 -10.42 -0.86
N ALA A 65 -6.53 -10.02 -1.65
CA ALA A 65 -5.26 -9.57 -1.09
C ALA A 65 -5.47 -8.28 -0.28
N ARG A 66 -4.94 -8.26 0.95
CA ARG A 66 -4.82 -7.06 1.78
C ARG A 66 -3.43 -7.06 2.41
N LEU A 67 -2.68 -5.99 2.21
CA LEU A 67 -1.32 -5.83 2.75
C LEU A 67 -1.15 -4.44 3.35
N PRO A 68 -0.44 -4.32 4.49
CA PRO A 68 -0.02 -3.05 5.03
C PRO A 68 0.77 -2.25 3.99
N ILE A 69 0.42 -0.97 3.82
CA ILE A 69 1.18 -0.03 2.99
C ILE A 69 1.75 1.05 3.91
N ILE A 70 3.07 1.11 4.02
CA ILE A 70 3.74 2.06 4.91
C ILE A 70 4.65 3.02 4.16
N HIS A 71 4.85 4.20 4.75
CA HIS A 71 5.82 5.15 4.25
C HIS A 71 7.25 4.68 4.55
N LEU A 72 8.20 5.02 3.68
CA LEU A 72 9.61 4.73 3.90
C LEU A 72 10.11 5.26 5.26
N SER A 73 9.66 6.45 5.68
CA SER A 73 10.05 7.00 6.99
C SER A 73 9.55 6.17 8.16
N GLN A 74 8.39 5.52 8.05
CA GLN A 74 7.87 4.63 9.11
C GLN A 74 8.79 3.40 9.24
N LEU A 75 9.16 2.78 8.11
CA LEU A 75 10.09 1.65 8.10
C LEU A 75 11.45 2.03 8.69
N VAL A 76 12.01 3.17 8.26
CA VAL A 76 13.30 3.65 8.77
C VAL A 76 13.20 3.95 10.27
N GLY A 77 12.10 4.54 10.74
CA GLY A 77 11.87 4.77 12.16
C GLY A 77 11.87 3.47 12.99
N LEU A 78 11.16 2.44 12.53
CA LEU A 78 11.16 1.12 13.16
C LEU A 78 12.58 0.52 13.19
N ALA A 79 13.31 0.59 12.08
CA ALA A 79 14.69 0.09 11.98
C ALA A 79 15.67 0.82 12.93
N LEU A 80 15.39 2.08 13.26
CA LEU A 80 16.14 2.87 14.23
C LEU A 80 15.68 2.66 15.69
N GLY A 81 14.73 1.76 15.94
CA GLY A 81 14.23 1.42 17.27
C GLY A 81 13.12 2.33 17.80
N LEU A 82 12.45 3.10 16.93
CA LEU A 82 11.25 3.82 17.31
C LEU A 82 10.07 2.85 17.49
N SER A 83 9.19 3.13 18.45
CA SER A 83 7.99 2.33 18.67
C SER A 83 6.96 2.52 17.54
N LYS A 84 6.06 1.54 17.37
CA LYS A 84 4.99 1.59 16.36
C LYS A 84 4.06 2.80 16.52
N GLU A 85 3.88 3.28 17.75
CA GLU A 85 3.08 4.46 18.08
C GLU A 85 3.80 5.74 17.62
N MET A 86 5.13 5.82 17.82
CA MET A 86 5.91 7.00 17.40
C MET A 86 5.99 7.14 15.88
N VAL A 87 6.06 6.02 15.15
CA VAL A 87 5.99 6.04 13.68
C VAL A 87 4.56 6.06 13.15
N GLY A 88 3.55 6.06 14.03
CA GLY A 88 2.14 6.21 13.68
C GLY A 88 1.54 5.05 12.89
N LEU A 89 1.92 3.79 13.15
CA LEU A 89 1.34 2.63 12.48
C LEU A 89 -0.17 2.49 12.74
N ASP A 90 -0.65 2.99 13.88
CA ASP A 90 -2.08 2.93 14.27
C ASP A 90 -2.97 3.83 13.38
N TYR A 91 -2.38 4.68 12.55
CA TYR A 91 -3.08 5.55 11.60
C TYR A 91 -3.16 4.96 10.19
N ASN A 92 -2.50 3.84 9.92
CA ASN A 92 -2.64 3.14 8.65
C ASN A 92 -4.06 2.55 8.52
N ILE A 93 -4.62 2.59 7.31
CA ILE A 93 -6.00 2.09 7.07
C ILE A 93 -6.02 0.58 7.12
N ILE A 94 -5.06 -0.07 6.46
CA ILE A 94 -4.81 -1.50 6.65
C ILE A 94 -3.91 -1.67 7.85
N ASP A 95 -4.33 -2.52 8.80
CA ASP A 95 -3.61 -2.80 10.04
C ASP A 95 -2.15 -3.17 9.77
N ALA A 96 -1.25 -2.23 10.08
CA ALA A 96 0.18 -2.36 9.90
C ALA A 96 0.89 -2.86 11.18
N SER A 97 0.17 -3.08 12.28
CA SER A 97 0.78 -3.36 13.58
C SER A 97 1.60 -4.65 13.62
N LYS A 98 1.36 -5.59 12.70
CA LYS A 98 2.05 -6.89 12.62
C LYS A 98 3.46 -6.84 12.03
N ILE A 99 3.89 -5.70 11.49
CA ILE A 99 5.20 -5.53 10.86
C ILE A 99 6.28 -5.03 11.84
N ALA A 100 5.89 -4.70 13.07
CA ALA A 100 6.71 -4.12 14.12
C ALA A 100 6.76 -5.03 15.36
#